data_AF-A0A3D1RCY3-F1
#
_entry.id   AF-A0A3D1RCY3-F1
#
_cell.length_a   1.000
_cell.length_b   1.000
_cell.length_c   1.000
_cell.angle_alpha   90.00
_cell.angle_beta   90.00
_cell.angle_gamma   90.00
#
_symmetry.space_group_name_H-M   'P 1'
#
loop_
_entity.id
_entity.type
_entity.pdbx_description
1 polymer ?
#
loop_
_entity_poly.entity_id
_entity_poly.type
_entity_poly.pdbx_seq_one_letter_code
_entity_poly.pdbx_strand_id
1 'polypeptide(L)'
;MLLQHFAYYIGQKFSAGYYGVDLFFVISGFLITKILLQQNGSPGKLYLRFLGRRTLRIFPIYYLTLLVLWLVQFPYVREHILYLATYTYNYAVVAHQIPLNHATHFWSLSVEEQFYLFWPWIILGLKKYPVLLKGVLV
;
A
#
# COMPACT_ATOMS: atom_id res chain seq x y z
N MET A 1 12.12 -27.93 -21.33
CA MET A 1 11.02 -27.30 -22.10
C MET A 1 9.67 -27.30 -21.37
N LEU A 2 9.24 -28.41 -20.75
CA LEU A 2 7.97 -28.47 -19.98
C LEU A 2 7.90 -27.53 -18.76
N LEU A 3 9.01 -27.35 -18.02
CA LEU A 3 9.10 -26.43 -16.89
C LEU A 3 8.90 -24.95 -17.27
N GLN A 4 9.35 -24.55 -18.46
CA GLN A 4 9.16 -23.17 -18.95
C GLN A 4 7.71 -22.92 -19.38
N HIS A 5 7.03 -23.93 -19.94
CA HIS A 5 5.62 -23.84 -20.29
C HIS A 5 4.71 -23.77 -19.05
N PHE A 6 4.99 -24.58 -18.02
CA PHE A 6 4.28 -24.51 -16.75
C PHE A 6 4.55 -23.20 -16.00
N ALA A 7 5.79 -22.70 -15.98
CA ALA A 7 6.13 -21.42 -15.39
C ALA A 7 5.45 -20.24 -16.11
N TYR A 8 5.31 -20.31 -17.44
CA TYR A 8 4.59 -19.31 -18.23
C TYR A 8 3.07 -19.36 -17.98
N TYR A 9 2.47 -20.55 -17.90
CA TYR A 9 1.03 -20.72 -17.64
C TYR A 9 0.64 -20.36 -16.20
N ILE A 10 1.50 -20.67 -15.23
CA ILE A 10 1.38 -20.20 -13.84
C ILE A 10 1.60 -18.69 -13.78
N GLY A 11 2.61 -18.17 -14.48
CA GLY A 11 2.92 -16.73 -14.58
C GLY A 11 1.80 -15.89 -15.21
N GLN A 12 1.07 -16.41 -16.20
CA GLN A 12 -0.12 -15.72 -16.74
C GLN A 12 -1.27 -15.67 -15.74
N LYS A 13 -1.44 -16.69 -14.89
CA LYS A 13 -2.42 -16.65 -13.79
C LYS A 13 -2.02 -15.69 -12.66
N PHE A 14 -0.75 -15.26 -12.60
CA PHE A 14 -0.28 -14.19 -11.70
C PHE A 14 -0.66 -12.77 -12.16
N SER A 15 -1.39 -12.62 -13.28
CA SER A 15 -2.23 -11.43 -13.54
C SER A 15 -3.17 -11.11 -12.36
N ALA A 16 -3.45 -12.09 -11.49
CA ALA A 16 -4.17 -11.91 -10.22
C ALA A 16 -3.50 -10.97 -9.21
N GLY A 17 -2.24 -10.59 -9.38
CA GLY A 17 -1.55 -9.63 -8.51
C GLY A 17 -2.28 -8.28 -8.42
N TYR A 18 -2.87 -7.82 -9.52
CA TYR A 18 -3.64 -6.57 -9.56
C TYR A 18 -4.93 -6.66 -8.72
N TYR A 19 -5.69 -7.75 -8.84
CA TYR A 19 -6.88 -7.96 -8.01
C TYR A 19 -6.55 -8.06 -6.52
N GLY A 20 -5.37 -8.59 -6.18
CA GLY A 20 -4.89 -8.63 -4.79
C GLY A 20 -4.72 -7.23 -4.19
N VAL A 21 -4.18 -6.29 -4.98
CA VAL A 21 -4.03 -4.89 -4.59
C VAL A 21 -5.39 -4.22 -4.38
N ASP A 22 -6.33 -4.43 -5.31
CA ASP A 22 -7.68 -3.86 -5.21
C ASP A 22 -8.41 -4.38 -3.96
N LEU A 23 -8.42 -5.70 -3.76
CA LEU A 23 -9.05 -6.33 -2.59
C LEU A 23 -8.44 -5.80 -1.29
N PHE A 24 -7.12 -5.65 -1.27
CA PHE A 24 -6.39 -5.15 -0.14
C PHE A 24 -6.77 -3.70 0.22
N PHE A 25 -6.95 -2.81 -0.77
CA PHE A 25 -7.44 -1.46 -0.56
C PHE A 25 -8.88 -1.43 -0.04
N VAL A 26 -9.76 -2.29 -0.58
CA VAL A 26 -11.16 -2.40 -0.13
C VAL A 26 -11.22 -2.83 1.34
N ILE A 27 -10.49 -3.89 1.72
CA ILE A 27 -10.45 -4.38 3.11
C ILE A 27 -9.85 -3.32 4.04
N SER A 28 -8.78 -2.67 3.60
CA SER A 28 -8.12 -1.59 4.33
C SER A 28 -9.07 -0.41 4.61
N GLY A 29 -9.78 0.05 3.59
CA GLY A 29 -10.75 1.12 3.69
C GLY A 29 -11.89 0.77 4.64
N PHE A 30 -12.46 -0.44 4.51
CA PHE A 30 -13.51 -0.93 5.39
C PHE A 30 -13.07 -0.96 6.86
N LEU A 31 -11.86 -1.47 7.14
CA LEU A 31 -11.34 -1.56 8.50
C LEU A 31 -11.11 -0.18 9.14
N ILE A 32 -10.51 0.76 8.39
CA ILE A 32 -10.25 2.12 8.90
C ILE A 32 -11.57 2.86 9.14
N THR A 33 -12.50 2.78 8.19
CA THR A 33 -13.84 3.38 8.33
C THR A 33 -14.55 2.82 9.57
N LYS A 34 -14.50 1.51 9.81
CA LYS A 34 -15.09 0.89 11.01
C LYS A 34 -14.44 1.40 12.30
N ILE A 35 -13.12 1.57 12.33
CA ILE A 35 -12.41 2.12 13.51
C ILE A 35 -12.80 3.59 13.75
N LEU A 36 -12.91 4.39 12.70
CA LEU A 36 -13.23 5.82 12.80
C LEU A 36 -14.69 6.09 13.18
N LEU A 37 -15.61 5.21 12.76
CA LEU A 37 -17.04 5.29 13.09
C LEU A 37 -17.40 4.58 14.39
N GLN A 38 -16.45 3.90 15.04
CA GLN A 38 -16.70 3.22 16.30
C GLN A 38 -17.06 4.23 17.39
N GLN A 39 -18.25 4.07 17.98
CA GLN A 39 -18.78 4.99 18.99
C GLN A 39 -18.21 4.75 20.40
N ASN A 40 -17.69 3.55 20.67
CA ASN A 40 -17.17 3.15 21.98
C ASN A 40 -15.66 3.40 22.08
N GLY A 41 -15.26 4.64 22.36
CA GLY A 41 -13.87 5.02 22.65
C GLY A 41 -13.41 6.28 21.92
N SER A 42 -12.12 6.63 22.04
CA SER A 42 -11.49 7.70 21.24
C SER A 42 -11.06 7.12 19.88
N PRO A 43 -11.77 7.44 18.76
CA PRO A 43 -11.51 6.81 17.46
C PRO A 43 -10.10 7.12 16.95
N GLY A 44 -9.59 8.32 17.24
CA GLY A 44 -8.22 8.72 16.92
C GLY A 44 -7.17 7.86 17.62
N LYS A 45 -7.35 7.55 18.92
CA LYS A 45 -6.39 6.70 19.67
C LYS A 45 -6.41 5.25 19.16
N LEU A 46 -7.57 4.73 18.79
CA LEU A 46 -7.70 3.40 18.20
C LEU A 46 -7.05 3.33 16.81
N TYR A 47 -7.29 4.35 15.97
CA TYR A 47 -6.65 4.48 14.67
C TYR A 47 -5.12 4.60 14.78
N LEU A 48 -4.60 5.46 15.66
CA LEU A 48 -3.14 5.57 15.89
C LEU A 48 -2.53 4.27 16.40
N ARG A 49 -3.23 3.53 17.26
CA ARG A 49 -2.79 2.21 17.72
C ARG A 49 -2.77 1.19 16.59
N PHE A 50 -3.77 1.24 15.70
CA PHE A 50 -3.82 0.41 14.50
C PHE A 50 -2.66 0.72 13.55
N LEU A 51 -2.47 2.01 13.23
CA LEU A 51 -1.38 2.48 12.36
C LEU A 51 -0.02 2.12 12.96
N GLY A 52 0.22 2.44 14.23
CA GLY A 52 1.51 2.16 14.88
C GLY A 52 1.87 0.67 14.90
N ARG A 53 0.92 -0.22 15.16
CA ARG A 53 1.16 -1.68 15.12
C ARG A 53 1.52 -2.18 13.73
N ARG A 54 0.92 -1.59 12.70
CA ARG A 54 1.16 -1.93 11.31
C ARG A 54 2.50 -1.40 10.83
N THR A 55 2.74 -0.11 11.02
CA THR A 55 3.99 0.58 10.69
C THR A 55 5.19 -0.11 11.34
N LEU A 56 5.12 -0.45 12.65
CA LEU A 56 6.20 -1.15 13.35
C LEU A 56 6.46 -2.58 12.85
N ARG A 57 5.51 -3.20 12.14
CA ARG A 57 5.70 -4.53 11.53
C ARG A 57 6.31 -4.42 10.13
N ILE A 58 5.83 -3.47 9.33
CA ILE A 58 6.21 -3.33 7.92
C ILE A 58 7.55 -2.59 7.77
N PHE A 59 7.75 -1.50 8.52
CA PHE A 59 8.91 -0.63 8.36
C PHE A 59 10.24 -1.35 8.59
N PRO A 60 10.43 -2.17 9.65
CA PRO A 60 11.71 -2.83 9.87
C PRO A 60 12.13 -3.73 8.71
N ILE A 61 11.19 -4.52 8.20
CA ILE A 61 11.43 -5.44 7.07
C ILE A 61 11.66 -4.64 5.79
N TYR A 62 10.91 -3.56 5.58
CA TYR A 62 11.04 -2.70 4.42
C TYR A 62 12.41 -2.02 4.34
N TYR A 63 12.81 -1.32 5.40
CA TYR A 63 14.11 -0.65 5.44
C TYR A 63 15.28 -1.63 5.42
N LEU A 64 15.12 -2.82 6.03
CA LEU A 64 16.12 -3.88 5.92
C LEU A 64 16.26 -4.35 4.47
N THR A 65 15.14 -4.54 3.76
CA THR A 65 15.14 -4.94 2.35
C THR A 65 15.82 -3.87 1.49
N LEU A 66 15.50 -2.58 1.71
CA LEU A 66 16.16 -1.48 1.02
C LEU A 66 17.65 -1.43 1.30
N LEU A 67 18.06 -1.62 2.57
CA LEU A 67 19.46 -1.64 2.96
C LEU A 67 20.22 -2.77 2.26
N VAL A 68 19.68 -3.99 2.26
CA VAL A 68 20.29 -5.14 1.58
C VAL A 68 20.41 -4.87 0.08
N LEU A 69 19.35 -4.39 -0.58
CA LEU A 69 19.35 -4.08 -2.01
C LEU A 69 20.35 -2.96 -2.37
N TRP A 70 20.52 -1.98 -1.47
CA TRP A 70 21.49 -0.90 -1.63
C TRP A 70 22.94 -1.39 -1.47
N LEU A 71 23.18 -2.34 -0.55
CA LEU A 71 24.50 -2.96 -0.32
C LEU A 71 24.95 -3.84 -1.49
N VAL A 72 24.04 -4.64 -2.06
CA VAL A 72 24.32 -5.48 -3.24
C VAL A 72 24.37 -4.70 -4.56
N GLN A 73 24.39 -3.36 -4.50
CA GLN A 73 24.50 -2.47 -5.65
C GLN A 73 23.37 -2.64 -6.68
N PHE A 74 22.15 -2.98 -6.23
CA PHE A 74 21.04 -3.14 -7.15
C PHE A 74 20.74 -1.79 -7.83
N PRO A 75 20.89 -1.65 -9.17
CA PRO A 75 20.86 -0.35 -9.85
C PRO A 75 19.60 0.45 -9.55
N TYR A 76 18.47 -0.25 -9.53
CA TYR A 76 17.15 0.29 -9.30
C TYR A 76 16.99 0.99 -7.94
N VAL A 77 17.51 0.37 -6.88
CA VAL A 77 17.40 0.93 -5.52
C VAL A 77 18.36 2.08 -5.34
N ARG A 78 19.55 2.05 -5.96
CA ARG A 78 20.52 3.14 -5.84
C ARG A 78 20.07 4.42 -6.53
N GLU A 79 19.52 4.29 -7.72
CA GLU A 79 19.07 5.45 -8.51
C GLU A 79 17.85 6.14 -7.88
N HIS A 80 16.97 5.37 -7.23
CA HIS A 80 15.70 5.88 -6.69
C HIS A 80 15.59 5.79 -5.16
N ILE A 81 16.72 5.68 -4.45
CA ILE A 81 16.74 5.46 -2.99
C ILE A 81 15.94 6.51 -2.23
N LEU A 82 15.98 7.77 -2.67
CA LEU A 82 15.24 8.87 -2.05
C LEU A 82 13.74 8.62 -2.13
N TYR A 83 13.22 8.35 -3.33
CA TYR A 83 11.80 8.08 -3.56
C TYR A 83 11.30 6.82 -2.84
N LEU A 84 12.15 5.80 -2.76
CA LEU A 84 11.86 4.56 -2.03
C LEU A 84 11.80 4.84 -0.52
N ALA A 85 12.78 5.54 0.04
CA ALA A 85 12.84 5.85 1.47
C ALA A 85 11.69 6.76 1.92
N THR A 86 11.21 7.65 1.05
CA THR A 86 10.10 8.57 1.34
C THR A 86 8.72 8.04 0.95
N TYR A 87 8.60 6.79 0.48
CA TYR A 87 7.32 6.23 -0.01
C TYR A 87 6.65 7.10 -1.10
N THR A 88 7.45 7.74 -1.96
CA THR A 88 7.00 8.57 -3.09
C THR A 88 7.36 7.96 -4.44
N TYR A 89 7.72 6.68 -4.43
CA TYR A 89 8.14 5.94 -5.60
C TYR A 89 7.06 5.88 -6.70
N ASN A 90 5.78 5.94 -6.34
CA ASN A 90 4.68 6.08 -7.29
C ASN A 90 4.79 7.32 -8.18
N TYR A 91 5.27 8.45 -7.65
CA TYR A 91 5.49 9.67 -8.43
C TYR A 91 6.71 9.54 -9.34
N ALA A 92 7.78 8.90 -8.88
CA ALA A 92 8.97 8.65 -9.69
C ALA A 92 8.66 7.77 -10.91
N VAL A 93 7.81 6.76 -10.74
CA VAL A 93 7.33 5.91 -11.85
C VAL A 93 6.67 6.75 -12.94
N VAL A 94 5.79 7.69 -12.55
CA VAL A 94 5.09 8.57 -13.50
C VAL A 94 6.03 9.60 -14.11
N ALA A 95 6.88 10.24 -13.30
CA ALA A 95 7.77 11.31 -13.73
C ALA A 95 8.90 10.81 -14.66
N HIS A 96 9.45 9.63 -14.38
CA HIS A 96 10.58 9.06 -15.11
C HIS A 96 10.17 7.91 -16.05
N GLN A 97 8.87 7.66 -16.24
CA GLN A 97 8.30 6.61 -17.11
C GLN A 97 8.91 5.23 -16.84
N ILE A 98 9.10 4.91 -15.57
CA ILE A 98 9.77 3.68 -15.17
C ILE A 98 8.82 2.49 -15.40
N PRO A 99 9.25 1.43 -16.11
CA PRO A 99 8.40 0.27 -16.32
C PRO A 99 8.08 -0.46 -15.00
N LEU A 100 6.78 -0.67 -14.76
CA LEU A 100 6.22 -1.37 -13.58
C LEU A 100 6.42 -2.89 -13.69
N ASN A 101 7.67 -3.35 -13.64
CA ASN A 101 7.99 -4.75 -13.93
C ASN A 101 8.64 -5.46 -12.72
N HIS A 102 9.63 -4.82 -12.09
CA HIS A 102 10.41 -5.41 -10.99
C HIS A 102 10.23 -4.68 -9.65
N ALA A 103 9.59 -3.52 -9.67
CA ALA A 103 9.41 -2.66 -8.51
C ALA A 103 7.93 -2.35 -8.21
N THR A 104 7.02 -3.17 -8.76
CA THR A 104 5.58 -3.11 -8.50
C THR A 104 5.25 -3.18 -7.01
N HIS A 105 6.03 -3.97 -6.25
CA HIS A 105 5.90 -4.07 -4.79
C HIS A 105 6.20 -2.73 -4.07
N PHE A 106 7.19 -1.96 -4.55
CA PHE A 106 7.52 -0.65 -3.99
C PHE A 106 6.45 0.39 -4.34
N TRP A 107 5.86 0.26 -5.53
CA TRP A 107 4.76 1.10 -5.97
C TRP A 107 3.52 0.87 -5.11
N SER A 108 3.07 -0.39 -4.98
CA SER A 108 1.87 -0.72 -4.20
C SER A 108 2.01 -0.31 -2.74
N LEU A 109 3.21 -0.51 -2.16
CA LEU A 109 3.47 -0.12 -0.77
C LEU A 109 3.47 1.41 -0.58
N SER A 110 4.00 2.17 -1.54
CA SER A 110 3.95 3.64 -1.48
C SER A 110 2.51 4.16 -1.50
N VAL A 111 1.68 3.60 -2.40
CA VAL A 111 0.26 3.96 -2.49
C VAL A 111 -0.51 3.50 -1.24
N GLU A 112 -0.17 2.34 -0.68
CA GLU A 112 -0.74 1.83 0.56
C GLU A 112 -0.50 2.77 1.75
N GLU A 113 0.73 3.21 1.97
CA GLU A 113 1.05 4.14 3.07
C GLU A 113 0.36 5.49 2.88
N GLN A 114 0.32 6.00 1.64
CA GLN A 114 -0.44 7.22 1.31
C GLN A 114 -1.93 7.04 1.59
N PHE A 115 -2.53 5.92 1.16
CA PHE A 115 -3.92 5.61 1.43
C PHE A 115 -4.21 5.61 2.94
N TYR A 116 -3.34 5.03 3.77
CA TYR A 116 -3.52 5.06 5.23
C TYR A 116 -3.49 6.44 5.82
N LEU A 117 -2.65 7.33 5.32
CA LEU A 117 -2.58 8.70 5.78
C LEU A 117 -3.77 9.54 5.30
N PHE A 118 -4.23 9.36 4.06
CA PHE A 118 -5.27 10.19 3.45
C PHE A 118 -6.71 9.74 3.78
N TRP A 119 -6.96 8.42 3.86
CA TRP A 119 -8.30 7.87 4.08
C TRP A 119 -9.04 8.42 5.32
N PRO A 120 -8.40 8.61 6.48
CA PRO A 120 -9.06 9.17 7.66
C PRO A 120 -9.64 10.56 7.41
N TRP A 121 -8.92 11.42 6.68
CA TRP A 121 -9.38 12.77 6.37
C TRP A 121 -10.61 12.76 5.47
N ILE A 122 -10.66 11.82 4.51
CA ILE A 122 -11.84 11.61 3.66
C ILE A 122 -13.04 11.22 4.52
N ILE A 123 -12.91 10.22 5.40
CA ILE A 123 -14.01 9.76 6.25
C ILE A 123 -14.46 10.83 7.24
N LEU A 124 -13.53 11.56 7.84
CA LEU A 124 -13.84 12.68 8.74
C LEU A 124 -14.57 13.81 7.99
N GLY A 125 -14.18 14.11 6.75
CA GLY A 125 -14.88 15.05 5.87
C GLY A 125 -16.29 14.56 5.49
N LEU A 126 -16.45 13.28 5.17
CA LEU A 126 -17.73 12.66 4.84
C LEU A 126 -18.68 12.53 6.02
N LYS A 127 -18.18 12.58 7.27
CA LYS A 127 -19.03 12.68 8.47
C LYS A 127 -19.98 13.89 8.44
N LYS A 128 -19.62 14.93 7.68
CA LYS A 128 -20.48 16.09 7.42
C LYS A 128 -21.66 15.78 6.48
N TYR A 129 -21.60 14.69 5.71
CA TYR A 129 -22.60 14.29 4.71
C TYR A 129 -23.09 12.85 4.96
N PRO A 130 -23.97 12.63 5.97
CA PRO A 130 -24.36 11.31 6.45
C PRO A 130 -25.07 10.43 5.41
N VAL A 131 -25.63 11.02 4.34
CA VAL A 131 -26.26 10.30 3.23
C VAL A 131 -25.22 9.47 2.44
N LEU A 132 -24.01 10.01 2.25
CA LEU A 132 -22.93 9.32 1.52
C LEU A 132 -22.30 8.19 2.34
N LEU A 133 -22.26 8.32 3.67
CA LEU A 133 -21.73 7.28 4.57
C LEU A 133 -22.58 6.01 4.59
N LYS A 134 -23.91 6.13 4.42
CA LYS A 134 -24.80 4.96 4.35
C LYS A 134 -24.52 4.09 3.13
N GLY A 135 -24.16 4.68 1.99
CA GLY A 135 -23.79 3.93 0.79
C GLY A 135 -22.43 3.22 0.84
N VAL A 136 -21.56 3.59 1.79
CA VAL A 136 -20.24 2.95 1.99
C VAL A 136 -20.33 1.75 2.95
N LEU A 137 -21.41 1.66 3.74
CA LEU A 137 -21.60 0.64 4.78
C LEU A 137 -22.66 -0.43 4.45
N VAL A 138 -23.37 -0.28 3.33
CA VAL A 138 -24.37 -1.21 2.79
C VAL A 138 -23.76 -1.99 1.64
#